data_AF-X1JP00-F1
#
_entry.id   AF-X1JP00-F1
#
_cell.length_a   1.000
_cell.length_b   1.000
_cell.length_c   1.000
_cell.angle_alpha   90.00
_cell.angle_beta   90.00
_cell.angle_gamma   90.00
#
_symmetry.space_group_name_H-M   'P 1'
#
loop_
_entity.id
_entity.type
_entity.pdbx_description
1 polymer ?
#
loop_
_entity_poly.entity_id
_entity_poly.type
_entity_poly.pdbx_seq_one_letter_code
_entity_poly.pdbx_strand_id
1 'polypeptide(L)' 'ADFVDYYNYRRYHKAIGDVTPADVLYGRREQILQRRKEVRIQTINRRRNYNRGLRELVNAA' A
#
# COMPACT_ATOMS: atom_id res chain seq x y z
N ALA A 1 20.92 -18.30 -11.60
CA ALA A 1 19.70 -17.69 -12.15
C ALA A 1 18.83 -17.07 -11.04
N ASP A 2 18.75 -17.74 -9.88
CA ASP A 2 17.84 -17.40 -8.77
C ASP A 2 17.95 -15.96 -8.24
N PHE A 3 19.17 -15.42 -8.18
CA PHE A 3 19.37 -14.03 -7.74
C PHE A 3 18.69 -13.01 -8.67
N VAL A 4 18.82 -13.21 -9.99
CA VAL A 4 18.27 -12.28 -11.00
C VAL A 4 16.75 -12.29 -10.94
N ASP A 5 16.15 -13.48 -10.86
CA ASP A 5 14.71 -13.64 -10.70
C ASP A 5 14.21 -12.93 -9.43
N TYR A 6 14.85 -13.24 -8.30
CA TYR A 6 14.48 -12.65 -7.02
C TYR A 6 14.59 -11.11 -7.03
N TYR A 7 15.70 -10.58 -7.54
CA TYR A 7 15.96 -9.15 -7.55
C TYR A 7 14.97 -8.40 -8.45
N ASN A 8 14.69 -8.93 -9.64
CA ASN A 8 13.91 -8.22 -10.66
C ASN A 8 12.39 -8.37 -10.48
N TYR A 9 11.91 -9.50 -9.96
CA TYR A 9 10.48 -9.82 -9.97
C TYR A 9 9.86 -9.99 -8.58
N ARG A 10 10.66 -10.22 -7.53
CA ARG A 10 10.13 -10.58 -6.20
C ARG A 10 10.48 -9.58 -5.11
N ARG A 11 11.67 -8.97 -5.16
CA ARG A 11 12.13 -7.99 -4.17
C ARG A 11 11.54 -6.62 -4.46
N TYR A 12 10.97 -6.00 -3.42
CA TYR A 12 10.63 -4.58 -3.45
C TYR A 12 11.85 -3.72 -3.16
N HIS A 13 12.02 -2.64 -3.91
CA HIS A 13 13.19 -1.76 -3.78
C HIS A 13 12.78 -0.38 -3.30
N LYS A 14 13.38 0.03 -2.18
CA LYS A 14 13.08 1.30 -1.50
C LYS A 14 13.33 2.51 -2.40
N ALA A 15 14.42 2.50 -3.17
CA ALA A 15 14.79 3.60 -4.06
C ALA A 15 13.74 3.90 -5.15
N ILE A 16 12.95 2.90 -5.57
CA ILE A 16 11.91 3.05 -6.59
C ILE A 16 10.49 3.04 -6.02
N GLY A 17 10.35 3.24 -4.71
CA GLY A 17 9.05 3.35 -4.04
C GLY A 17 8.42 2.01 -3.64
N ASP A 18 9.24 1.03 -3.26
CA ASP A 18 8.81 -0.32 -2.90
C ASP A 18 8.05 -1.01 -4.04
N VAL A 19 8.59 -0.87 -5.24
CA VAL A 19 8.12 -1.53 -6.46
C VAL A 19 9.25 -2.45 -6.97
N THR A 20 8.93 -3.42 -7.83
CA THR A 20 9.94 -4.32 -8.42
C THR A 20 10.59 -3.65 -9.64
N PRO A 21 11.85 -3.98 -9.99
CA PRO A 21 12.49 -3.46 -11.20
C PRO A 21 11.72 -3.84 -12.46
N ALA A 22 11.15 -5.05 -12.52
CA ALA A 22 10.31 -5.47 -13.64
C ALA A 22 9.08 -4.57 -13.80
N ASP A 23 8.38 -4.23 -12.72
CA ASP A 23 7.23 -3.31 -12.79
C ASP A 23 7.61 -1.91 -13.28
N VAL A 24 8.82 -1.44 -12.94
CA VAL A 24 9.34 -0.17 -13.47
C VAL A 24 9.62 -0.29 -14.97
N LEU A 25 10.28 -1.38 -15.40
CA LEU A 25 10.54 -1.65 -16.81
C LEU A 25 9.25 -1.72 -17.63
N TYR A 26 8.21 -2.36 -17.10
CA TYR A 26 6.88 -2.45 -17.74
C TYR A 26 6.02 -1.18 -17.55
N GLY A 27 6.54 -0.11 -16.95
CA GLY A 27 5.82 1.16 -16.77
C GLY A 27 4.65 1.11 -15.79
N ARG A 28 4.53 0.04 -14.97
CA ARG A 28 3.40 -0.17 -14.04
C ARG A 28 3.54 0.59 -12.72
N ARG A 29 4.70 1.21 -12.47
CA ARG A 29 5.03 1.87 -11.20
C ARG A 29 3.95 2.83 -10.72
N GLU A 30 3.56 3.80 -11.56
CA GLU A 30 2.62 4.85 -11.15
C GLU A 30 1.23 4.30 -10.81
N GLN A 31 0.75 3.32 -11.59
CA GLN A 31 -0.53 2.66 -11.32
C GLN A 31 -0.52 1.93 -9.97
N ILE A 32 0.57 1.23 -9.65
CA ILE A 32 0.73 0.53 -8.36
C ILE A 32 0.72 1.54 -7.20
N LEU A 33 1.48 2.62 -7.32
CA LEU A 33 1.58 3.63 -6.26
C LEU A 33 0.25 4.37 -6.06
N GLN A 34 -0.45 4.70 -7.13
CA GLN A 34 -1.77 5.31 -7.08
C GLN A 34 -2.78 4.39 -6.38
N ARG A 35 -2.82 3.11 -6.74
CA ARG A 35 -3.70 2.14 -6.08
C ARG A 35 -3.41 2.01 -4.58
N ARG A 36 -2.12 1.98 -4.20
CA ARG A 36 -1.72 1.93 -2.78
C ARG A 36 -2.17 3.18 -2.01
N LYS A 37 -2.11 4.36 -2.63
CA LYS A 37 -2.60 5.62 -2.04
C LYS A 37 -4.11 5.55 -1.76
N GLU A 38 -4.89 5.06 -2.72
CA GLU A 38 -6.34 4.88 -2.56
C GLU A 38 -6.67 3.95 -1.39
N VAL A 39 -6.05 2.76 -1.35
CA VAL A 39 -6.27 1.78 -0.28
C VAL A 39 -5.88 2.34 1.09
N ARG A 40 -4.79 3.11 1.17
CA ARG A 40 -4.37 3.78 2.41
C ARG A 40 -5.44 4.75 2.90
N ILE A 41 -5.97 5.60 2.01
CA ILE A 41 -7.02 6.57 2.36
C ILE A 41 -8.27 5.85 2.85
N GLN A 42 -8.73 4.81 2.14
CA GLN A 42 -9.89 4.00 2.52
C GLN A 42 -9.70 3.37 3.90
N THR A 43 -8.51 2.80 4.16
CA THR A 43 -8.18 2.16 5.45
C THR A 43 -8.19 3.17 6.60
N ILE A 44 -7.58 4.35 6.40
CA ILE A 44 -7.57 5.41 7.42
C ILE A 44 -9.00 5.89 7.73
N ASN A 45 -9.82 6.11 6.69
CA ASN A 45 -11.20 6.57 6.87
C ASN A 45 -12.05 5.53 7.60
N ARG A 46 -11.92 4.24 7.24
CA ARG A 46 -12.60 3.15 7.94
C ARG A 46 -12.24 3.13 9.42
N ARG A 47 -10.95 3.27 9.74
CA ARG A 47 -10.46 3.32 11.14
C ARG A 47 -11.00 4.54 11.88
N ARG A 48 -11.06 5.71 11.25
CA ARG A 48 -11.64 6.93 11.85
C ARG A 48 -13.11 6.75 12.21
N ASN A 49 -13.90 6.20 11.29
CA ASN A 49 -15.34 5.96 11.51
C ASN A 49 -15.57 4.95 12.63
N TYR A 50 -14.84 3.83 12.61
CA TYR A 50 -14.92 2.81 13.66
C TYR A 50 -14.60 3.41 15.04
N ASN A 51 -13.49 4.15 15.15
CA ASN A 51 -13.10 4.77 16.41
C ASN A 51 -14.07 5.85 16.88
N ARG A 52 -14.71 6.59 15.96
CA ARG A 52 -15.76 7.55 16.30
C ARG A 52 -16.97 6.84 16.91
N GLY A 53 -17.47 5.79 16.25
CA GLY A 53 -18.59 5.00 16.77
C GLY A 53 -18.29 4.38 18.13
N LEU A 54 -17.08 3.86 18.35
CA LEU A 54 -16.65 3.39 19.68
C LEU A 54 -16.70 4.50 20.74
N ARG A 55 -16.24 5.70 20.43
CA ARG A 55 -16.29 6.84 21.38
C ARG A 55 -17.71 7.27 21.69
N GLU A 56 -18.59 7.28 20.70
CA GLU A 56 -20.01 7.60 20.89
C GLU A 56 -20.68 6.56 21.80
N LEU A 57 -20.41 5.27 21.60
CA LEU A 57 -20.91 4.21 22.50
C LEU A 57 -20.39 4.36 23.93
N VAL A 58 -19.09 4.68 24.10
CA VAL A 58 -18.50 4.92 25.44
C VAL A 58 -19.12 6.13 26.12
N ASN A 59 -19.42 7.21 25.38
CA ASN A 59 -20.01 8.42 25.94
C ASN A 59 -21.52 8.29 26.22
N ALA A 60 -22.20 7.35 25.58
CA ALA A 60 -23.63 7.09 25.75
C ALA A 60 -23.92 6.09 26.89
N ALA A 61 -22.90 5.37 27.37
CA ALA A 61 -22.95 4.49 28.54
C ALA A 61 -22.64 5.28 29.82
#